data_AF-A0AA49GA75-F1
#
_entry.id   AF-A0AA49GA75-F1
#
_cell.length_a   1.000
_cell.length_b   1.000
_cell.length_c   1.000
_cell.angle_alpha   90.00
_cell.angle_beta   90.00
_cell.angle_gamma   90.00
#
_symmetry.space_group_name_H-M   'P 1'
#
loop_
_entity.id
_entity.type
_entity.pdbx_description
1 polymer ?
#
loop_
_entity_poly.entity_id
_entity_poly.type
_entity_poly.pdbx_seq_one_letter_code
_entity_poly.pdbx_strand_id
1 'polypeptide(L)'
;MDNKDSFFSNRNTVRDLTAADVQNASDYLEVVKAISRATNQSIYIIDYQTKGFEYVSDNPLFLSGHTAEEVCEMGYAFYFKYVP
;
A
#
# COMPACT_ATOMS: atom_id res chain seq x y z
N MET A 1 3.30 11.18 -19.06
CA MET A 1 2.22 10.79 -18.14
C MET A 1 2.28 9.29 -18.05
N ASP A 2 2.88 8.78 -16.98
CA ASP A 2 3.04 7.34 -16.83
C ASP A 2 1.69 6.69 -16.62
N ASN A 3 1.42 5.67 -17.43
CA ASN A 3 0.18 4.94 -17.36
C ASN A 3 0.21 4.10 -16.08
N LYS A 4 -0.67 4.39 -15.11
CA LYS A 4 -0.80 3.60 -13.87
C LYS A 4 -0.86 2.10 -14.17
N ASP A 5 -1.49 1.71 -15.28
CA ASP A 5 -1.62 0.30 -15.67
C ASP A 5 -0.33 -0.35 -16.16
N SER A 6 0.71 0.42 -16.55
CA SER A 6 2.01 -0.17 -16.85
C SER A 6 2.79 -0.56 -15.59
N PHE A 7 2.44 0.01 -14.42
CA PHE A 7 3.05 -0.34 -13.15
C PHE A 7 2.52 -1.68 -12.61
N PHE A 8 1.27 -2.03 -12.91
CA PHE A 8 0.67 -3.27 -12.41
C PHE A 8 0.81 -4.40 -13.43
N SER A 9 1.35 -5.54 -12.97
CA SER A 9 1.32 -6.74 -13.78
C SER A 9 -0.10 -7.28 -13.90
N ASN A 10 -0.53 -7.58 -15.12
CA ASN A 10 -1.77 -8.33 -15.39
C ASN A 10 -1.82 -9.71 -14.71
N ARG A 11 -0.67 -10.24 -14.26
CA ARG A 11 -0.62 -11.48 -13.47
C ARG A 11 -1.21 -11.33 -12.07
N ASN A 12 -1.24 -10.11 -11.55
CA ASN A 12 -1.74 -9.80 -10.21
C ASN A 12 -3.14 -9.16 -10.25
N THR A 13 -3.83 -9.25 -11.39
CA THR A 13 -5.21 -8.77 -11.49
C THR A 13 -6.10 -9.62 -10.59
N VAL A 14 -6.70 -8.97 -9.60
CA VAL A 14 -7.69 -9.59 -8.74
C VAL A 14 -9.00 -9.73 -9.51
N ARG A 15 -9.58 -10.94 -9.52
CA ARG A 15 -10.86 -11.26 -10.19
C ARG A 15 -11.77 -11.99 -9.22
N ASP A 16 -13.08 -11.80 -9.38
CA ASP A 16 -14.12 -12.60 -8.74
C ASP A 16 -14.06 -12.66 -7.20
N LEU A 17 -13.77 -11.53 -6.54
CA LEU A 17 -13.83 -11.44 -5.08
C LEU A 17 -15.27 -11.59 -4.58
N THR A 18 -15.47 -12.49 -3.62
CA THR A 18 -16.75 -12.62 -2.92
C THR A 18 -16.79 -11.66 -1.72
N ALA A 19 -17.99 -11.37 -1.22
CA ALA A 19 -18.15 -10.60 0.00
C ALA A 19 -17.47 -11.25 1.22
N ALA A 20 -17.41 -12.59 1.25
CA ALA A 20 -16.72 -13.34 2.31
C ALA A 20 -15.20 -13.16 2.24
N ASP A 21 -14.62 -13.10 1.04
CA ASP A 21 -13.18 -12.86 0.86
C ASP A 21 -12.79 -11.48 1.41
N VAL A 22 -13.58 -10.46 1.14
CA VAL A 22 -13.38 -9.10 1.66
C VAL A 22 -13.56 -9.06 3.18
N GLN A 23 -14.56 -9.77 3.72
CA GLN A 23 -14.82 -9.80 5.15
C GLN A 23 -13.71 -10.50 5.95
N ASN A 24 -13.09 -11.54 5.39
CA ASN A 24 -11.99 -12.28 6.02
C ASN A 24 -10.68 -11.46 6.09
N ALA A 25 -10.57 -10.36 5.36
CA ALA A 25 -9.41 -9.48 5.37
C ALA A 25 -9.41 -8.45 6.53
N SER A 26 -10.34 -8.56 7.50
CA SER A 26 -10.61 -7.45 8.44
C SER A 26 -9.55 -7.18 9.52
N ASP A 27 -8.68 -8.14 9.87
CA ASP A 27 -7.83 -8.01 11.07
C ASP A 27 -6.31 -8.06 10.82
N TYR A 28 -5.87 -8.36 9.59
CA TYR A 28 -4.43 -8.53 9.34
C TYR A 28 -3.64 -7.22 9.51
N LEU A 29 -4.29 -6.07 9.32
CA LEU A 29 -3.65 -4.76 9.38
C LEU A 29 -3.12 -4.44 10.78
N GLU A 30 -3.83 -4.86 11.83
CA GLU A 30 -3.36 -4.66 13.22
C GLU A 30 -2.10 -5.46 13.51
N VAL A 31 -1.98 -6.66 12.94
CA VAL A 31 -0.76 -7.47 13.01
C VAL A 31 0.38 -6.77 12.26
N VAL A 32 0.13 -6.24 11.06
CA VAL A 32 1.13 -5.49 10.28
C VAL A 32 1.62 -4.26 11.05
N LYS A 33 0.70 -3.48 11.63
CA LYS A 33 1.04 -2.31 12.46
C LYS A 33 1.92 -2.72 13.65
N ALA A 34 1.59 -3.84 14.32
CA ALA A 34 2.38 -4.34 15.43
C ALA A 34 3.81 -4.75 14.99
N ILE A 35 3.93 -5.44 13.85
CA ILE A 35 5.23 -5.85 13.28
C ILE A 35 6.04 -4.62 12.88
N SER A 36 5.45 -3.62 12.23
CA SER A 36 6.15 -2.40 11.83
C SER A 36 6.75 -1.69 13.05
N ARG A 37 5.99 -1.53 14.13
CA ARG A 37 6.49 -0.95 15.39
C ARG A 37 7.59 -1.79 16.05
N ALA A 38 7.45 -3.13 16.02
CA ALA A 38 8.39 -4.04 16.67
C ALA A 38 9.72 -4.18 15.93
N THR A 39 9.71 -4.04 14.61
CA THR A 39 10.88 -4.30 13.75
C THR A 39 11.54 -3.02 13.22
N ASN A 40 10.91 -1.86 13.43
CA ASN A 40 11.32 -0.57 12.87
C ASN A 40 11.57 -0.63 11.34
N GLN A 41 10.88 -1.54 10.66
CA GLN A 41 10.95 -1.71 9.21
C GLN A 41 9.94 -0.80 8.52
N SER A 42 10.33 -0.32 7.34
CA SER A 42 9.44 0.42 6.45
C SER A 42 8.55 -0.57 5.69
N ILE A 43 7.29 -0.69 6.11
CA ILE A 43 6.32 -1.65 5.57
C ILE A 43 5.23 -0.90 4.82
N TYR A 44 4.90 -1.37 3.62
CA TYR A 44 3.84 -0.83 2.77
C TYR A 44 2.91 -1.98 2.39
N ILE A 45 1.61 -1.77 2.54
CA ILE A 45 0.58 -2.71 2.09
C ILE A 45 -0.19 -2.06 0.95
N ILE A 46 -0.29 -2.81 -0.15
CA ILE A 46 -0.91 -2.39 -1.38
C ILE A 46 -2.13 -3.27 -1.60
N ASP A 47 -3.28 -2.64 -1.74
CA ASP A 47 -4.47 -3.31 -2.22
C ASP A 47 -4.47 -3.32 -3.76
N TYR A 48 -4.30 -4.50 -4.33
CA TYR A 48 -4.30 -4.71 -5.79
C TYR A 48 -5.69 -4.62 -6.42
N GLN A 49 -6.77 -4.71 -5.63
CA GLN A 49 -8.14 -4.47 -6.10
C GLN A 49 -8.35 -2.97 -6.36
N THR A 50 -8.07 -2.13 -5.37
CA THR A 50 -8.24 -0.67 -5.48
C THR A 50 -7.04 0.03 -6.12
N LYS A 51 -5.92 -0.67 -6.29
CA LYS A 51 -4.63 -0.12 -6.77
C LYS A 51 -4.16 1.05 -5.89
N GLY A 52 -4.38 0.94 -4.58
CA GLY A 52 -4.05 1.95 -3.57
C GLY A 52 -3.17 1.39 -2.46
N PHE A 53 -2.69 2.28 -1.59
CA PHE A 53 -2.07 1.85 -0.34
C PHE A 53 -3.15 1.65 0.71
N GLU A 54 -3.13 0.50 1.38
CA GLU A 54 -3.97 0.22 2.53
C GLU A 54 -3.23 0.56 3.84
N TYR A 55 -1.90 0.50 3.81
CA TYR A 55 -1.05 0.91 4.93
C TYR A 55 0.33 1.37 4.47
N VAL A 56 0.84 2.38 5.17
CA VAL A 56 2.21 2.88 5.08
C VAL A 56 2.75 2.99 6.50
N SER A 57 3.90 2.40 6.77
CA SER A 57 4.59 2.56 8.05
C SER A 57 5.06 3.99 8.23
N ASP A 58 4.91 4.52 9.44
CA ASP A 58 5.43 5.83 9.82
C ASP A 58 6.94 5.75 10.08
N ASN A 59 7.72 5.63 8.99
CA ASN A 59 9.17 5.71 9.04
C ASN A 59 9.64 6.97 8.28
N PRO A 60 9.97 8.07 8.99
CA PRO A 60 10.19 9.38 8.38
C PRO A 60 11.36 9.42 7.39
N LEU A 61 12.28 8.44 7.42
CA LEU A 61 13.41 8.38 6.49
C LEU A 61 13.00 8.02 5.05
N PHE A 62 11.85 7.36 4.86
CA PHE A 62 11.48 6.75 3.57
C PHE A 62 10.26 7.38 2.90
N LEU A 63 9.77 8.51 3.42
CA LEU A 63 8.54 9.14 2.94
C LEU A 63 8.80 10.46 2.20
N SER A 64 10.04 10.77 1.82
CA SER A 64 10.39 11.98 1.04
C SER A 64 9.90 13.29 1.68
N GLY A 65 9.82 13.33 3.02
CA GLY A 65 9.32 14.48 3.78
C GLY A 65 7.80 14.50 4.00
N HIS A 66 7.07 13.48 3.54
CA HIS A 66 5.64 13.31 3.78
C HIS A 66 5.32 12.50 5.02
N THR A 67 4.10 12.65 5.54
CA THR A 67 3.56 11.75 6.56
C THR A 67 3.08 10.44 5.92
N ALA A 68 2.97 9.37 6.72
CA ALA A 68 2.44 8.09 6.23
C ALA A 68 1.01 8.24 5.67
N GLU A 69 0.20 9.11 6.28
CA GLU A 69 -1.17 9.41 5.84
C GLU A 69 -1.18 10.10 4.46
N GLU A 70 -0.35 11.12 4.26
CA GLU A 70 -0.19 11.78 2.96
C GLU A 70 0.25 10.79 1.88
N VAL A 71 1.17 9.88 2.19
CA VAL A 71 1.62 8.85 1.23
C VAL A 71 0.50 7.86 0.91
N CYS A 72 -0.29 7.45 1.90
CA CYS A 72 -1.48 6.62 1.70
C CYS A 72 -2.48 7.31 0.75
N GLU A 73 -2.80 8.59 0.99
CA GLU A 73 -3.72 9.37 0.16
C GLU A 73 -3.21 9.58 -1.26
N MET A 74 -1.91 9.85 -1.41
CA MET A 74 -1.27 9.97 -2.73
C MET A 74 -1.32 8.66 -3.52
N GLY A 75 -1.34 7.51 -2.83
CA GLY A 75 -1.28 6.20 -3.46
C GLY A 75 -0.04 6.08 -4.35
N TYR A 76 -0.20 5.41 -5.49
CA TYR A 76 0.88 5.22 -6.46
C TYR A 76 1.46 6.50 -7.06
N ALA A 77 0.79 7.65 -6.94
CA ALA A 77 1.36 8.92 -7.37
C ALA A 77 2.65 9.26 -6.60
N PHE A 78 2.79 8.75 -5.37
CA PHE A 78 4.02 8.85 -4.60
C PHE A 78 5.21 8.19 -5.33
N TYR A 79 5.05 6.95 -5.82
CA TYR A 79 6.12 6.24 -6.52
C TYR A 79 6.55 6.97 -7.79
N PHE A 80 5.60 7.39 -8.64
CA PHE A 80 5.95 8.09 -9.89
C PHE A 80 6.65 9.43 -9.67
N LYS A 81 6.44 10.07 -8.52
CA LYS A 81 7.02 11.37 -8.21
C LYS A 81 8.37 11.28 -7.52
N TYR A 82 8.56 10.27 -6.67
CA TYR A 82 9.71 10.21 -5.75
C TYR A 82 10.64 9.03 -5.95
N VAL A 83 10.24 8.01 -6.72
CA VAL A 83 11.08 6.84 -7.01
C VAL A 83 11.57 6.90 -8.47
N PRO A 84 12.90 6.96 -8.71
CA PRO A 84 13.48 7.02 -10.04
C PRO A 84 13.25 5.78 -10.91
#